data_AF-A0A380DV09-F1
#
_entry.id   AF-A0A380DV09-F1
#
_cell.length_a   1.000
_cell.length_b   1.000
_cell.length_c   1.000
_cell.angle_alpha   90.00
_cell.angle_beta   90.00
_cell.angle_gamma   90.00
#
_symmetry.space_group_name_H-M   'P 1'
#
loop_
_entity.id
_entity.type
_entity.pdbx_description
1 polymer ?
#
loop_
_entity_poly.entity_id
_entity_poly.type
_entity_poly.pdbx_seq_one_letter_code
_entity_poly.pdbx_strand_id
1 'polypeptide(L)'
;MEPEILKPRLVPLLRMSNKEFKQTYGHLAGAWRGKKPIQRNAILALAHFNEVDAIPELKKVATTDERPMIRATAYWAIGQILGEEARDFINANYDQEDAEVQNEMIKGLDTRRE
;
A
#
# COMPACT_ATOMS: atom_id res chain seq x y z
N MET A 1 -7.46 4.63 26.76
CA MET A 1 -7.36 4.78 25.28
C MET A 1 -6.52 3.62 24.78
N GLU A 2 -7.01 2.85 23.81
CA GLU A 2 -6.34 1.66 23.26
C GLU A 2 -5.21 2.09 22.31
N PRO A 3 -3.93 2.06 22.73
CA PRO A 3 -2.85 2.73 21.99
C PRO A 3 -2.58 2.08 20.64
N GLU A 4 -2.74 0.76 20.54
CA GLU A 4 -2.54 0.00 19.30
C GLU A 4 -3.61 0.28 18.24
N ILE A 5 -4.82 0.69 18.65
CA ILE A 5 -5.88 1.08 17.71
C ILE A 5 -5.64 2.50 17.20
N LEU A 6 -5.11 3.37 18.05
CA LEU A 6 -4.82 4.77 17.73
C LEU A 6 -3.51 4.98 16.97
N LYS A 7 -2.55 4.05 17.11
CA LYS A 7 -1.29 3.98 16.35
C LYS A 7 -1.05 2.54 15.86
N PRO A 8 -1.81 2.08 14.87
CA PRO A 8 -1.69 0.72 14.39
C PRO A 8 -0.38 0.50 13.64
N ARG A 9 0.15 -0.71 13.74
CA ARG A 9 1.20 -1.19 12.83
C ARG A 9 0.65 -1.18 11.41
N LEU A 10 1.37 -0.57 10.48
CA LEU A 10 0.88 -0.33 9.12
C LEU A 10 0.85 -1.60 8.27
N VAL A 11 1.83 -2.50 8.45
CA VAL A 11 1.92 -3.75 7.69
C VAL A 11 0.70 -4.68 7.91
N PRO A 12 0.24 -4.94 9.15
CA PRO A 12 -0.98 -5.71 9.38
C PRO A 12 -2.23 -5.14 8.69
N LEU A 13 -2.34 -3.81 8.53
CA LEU A 13 -3.48 -3.19 7.87
C LEU A 13 -3.57 -3.56 6.38
N LEU A 14 -2.45 -3.93 5.74
CA LEU A 14 -2.41 -4.34 4.34
C LEU A 14 -3.14 -5.67 4.09
N ARG A 15 -3.22 -6.53 5.10
CA ARG A 15 -3.78 -7.90 5.01
C ARG A 15 -5.16 -8.04 5.65
N MET A 16 -5.65 -6.98 6.29
CA MET A 16 -6.84 -7.05 7.12
C MET A 16 -8.09 -7.42 6.31
N SER A 17 -8.80 -8.44 6.78
CA SER A 17 -10.10 -8.82 6.23
C SER A 17 -11.19 -7.81 6.61
N ASN A 18 -12.30 -7.81 5.87
CA ASN A 18 -13.45 -6.94 6.20
C ASN A 18 -14.03 -7.27 7.60
N LYS A 19 -13.94 -8.54 8.02
CA LYS A 19 -14.43 -8.98 9.33
C LYS A 19 -13.54 -8.43 10.45
N GLU A 20 -12.23 -8.60 10.35
CA GLU A 20 -11.26 -8.07 11.30
C GLU A 20 -11.32 -6.54 11.37
N PHE A 21 -11.49 -5.88 10.23
CA PHE A 21 -11.66 -4.43 10.18
C PHE A 21 -12.87 -3.95 10.98
N LYS A 22 -14.04 -4.56 10.78
CA LYS A 22 -15.26 -4.19 11.50
C LYS A 22 -15.14 -4.46 13.00
N GLN A 23 -14.49 -5.57 13.38
CA GLN A 23 -14.27 -5.92 14.78
C GLN A 23 -13.32 -4.92 15.46
N THR A 24 -12.24 -4.53 14.79
CA THR A 24 -11.18 -3.69 15.37
C THR A 24 -11.52 -2.20 15.32
N TYR A 25 -12.00 -1.71 14.19
CA TYR A 25 -12.20 -0.27 13.95
C TYR A 25 -13.67 0.15 13.83
N GLY A 26 -14.62 -0.80 13.72
CA GLY A 26 -16.01 -0.50 13.39
C GLY A 26 -16.75 0.42 14.38
N HIS A 27 -16.26 0.53 15.62
CA HIS A 27 -16.80 1.42 16.65
C HIS A 27 -16.26 2.86 16.55
N LEU A 28 -15.23 3.10 15.73
CA LEU A 28 -14.65 4.43 15.54
C LEU A 28 -15.39 5.20 14.46
N ALA A 29 -15.55 6.52 14.67
CA ALA A 29 -16.13 7.42 13.68
C ALA A 29 -15.40 7.36 12.32
N GLY A 30 -14.11 7.01 12.29
CA GLY A 30 -13.31 6.87 11.06
C GLY A 30 -13.63 5.64 10.19
N ALA A 31 -14.39 4.65 10.69
CA ALA A 31 -14.66 3.42 9.94
C ALA A 31 -15.82 3.51 8.93
N TRP A 32 -16.51 4.65 8.86
CA TRP A 32 -17.71 4.85 8.02
C TRP A 32 -17.48 4.67 6.51
N ARG A 33 -16.24 4.84 6.02
CA ARG A 33 -15.88 4.59 4.60
C ARG A 33 -15.27 3.21 4.33
N GLY A 34 -15.27 2.32 5.32
CA GLY A 34 -14.75 0.95 5.20
C GLY A 34 -13.22 0.84 5.16
N LYS A 35 -12.71 -0.36 4.84
CA LYS A 35 -11.26 -0.66 4.95
C LYS A 35 -10.40 -0.02 3.86
N LYS A 36 -10.96 0.22 2.67
CA LYS A 36 -10.20 0.61 1.47
C LYS A 36 -9.40 1.92 1.68
N PRO A 37 -9.98 3.01 2.23
CA PRO A 37 -9.22 4.23 2.51
C PRO A 37 -8.10 4.03 3.54
N ILE A 38 -8.33 3.22 4.58
CA ILE A 38 -7.34 2.97 5.63
C ILE A 38 -6.16 2.15 5.08
N GLN A 39 -6.44 1.13 4.27
CA GLN A 39 -5.39 0.32 3.64
C GLN A 39 -4.53 1.16 2.68
N ARG A 40 -5.15 2.01 1.84
CA ARG A 40 -4.42 2.94 0.98
C ARG A 40 -3.54 3.89 1.81
N ASN A 41 -4.08 4.47 2.87
CA ASN A 41 -3.32 5.39 3.73
C ASN A 41 -2.17 4.68 4.44
N ALA A 42 -2.33 3.40 4.80
CA ALA A 42 -1.23 2.61 5.35
C ALA A 42 -0.08 2.45 4.34
N ILE A 43 -0.39 2.16 3.07
CA ILE A 43 0.63 2.07 2.00
C ILE A 43 1.36 3.42 1.82
N LEU A 44 0.61 4.52 1.75
CA LEU A 44 1.18 5.87 1.63
C LEU A 44 2.08 6.21 2.82
N ALA A 45 1.66 5.84 4.04
CA ALA A 45 2.44 6.06 5.24
C ALA A 45 3.75 5.23 5.26
N LEU A 46 3.70 3.97 4.80
CA LEU A 46 4.90 3.13 4.65
C LEU A 46 5.92 3.76 3.70
N ALA A 47 5.45 4.30 2.57
CA ALA A 47 6.31 5.05 1.64
C ALA A 47 6.88 6.32 2.29
N HIS A 48 6.03 7.10 2.96
CA HIS A 48 6.42 8.33 3.65
C HIS A 48 7.54 8.08 4.67
N PHE A 49 7.42 7.03 5.50
CA PHE A 49 8.42 6.68 6.50
C PHE A 49 9.61 5.85 5.97
N ASN A 50 9.64 5.55 4.67
CA ASN A 50 10.70 4.77 4.03
C ASN A 50 10.91 3.37 4.65
N GLU A 51 9.80 2.69 4.94
CA GLU A 51 9.80 1.41 5.66
C GLU A 51 10.25 0.25 4.74
N VAL A 52 11.56 0.03 4.66
CA VAL A 52 12.16 -1.04 3.82
C VAL A 52 11.67 -2.44 4.23
N ASP A 53 11.44 -2.67 5.52
CA ASP A 53 10.93 -3.95 6.04
C ASP A 53 9.51 -4.29 5.51
N ALA A 54 8.77 -3.30 5.01
CA ALA A 54 7.45 -3.51 4.44
C ALA A 54 7.46 -3.96 2.97
N ILE A 55 8.63 -3.96 2.31
CA ILE A 55 8.75 -4.29 0.88
C ILE A 55 8.19 -5.67 0.51
N PRO A 56 8.48 -6.77 1.24
CA PRO A 56 7.90 -8.07 0.90
C PRO A 56 6.37 -8.05 0.89
N GLU A 57 5.77 -7.28 1.79
CA GLU A 57 4.33 -7.15 1.91
C GLU A 57 3.73 -6.25 0.83
N LEU A 58 4.39 -5.13 0.53
CA LEU A 58 4.00 -4.26 -0.58
C LEU A 58 4.05 -5.00 -1.91
N LYS A 59 5.08 -5.81 -2.17
CA LYS A 59 5.17 -6.64 -3.40
C LYS A 59 4.03 -7.64 -3.49
N LYS A 60 3.65 -8.25 -2.37
CA LYS A 60 2.49 -9.14 -2.31
C LYS A 60 1.19 -8.39 -2.60
N VAL A 61 0.96 -7.24 -1.98
CA VAL A 61 -0.24 -6.41 -2.25
C VAL A 61 -0.28 -5.98 -3.71
N ALA A 62 0.85 -5.53 -4.26
CA ALA A 62 0.97 -5.07 -5.64
C ALA A 62 0.59 -6.13 -6.66
N THR A 63 0.83 -7.42 -6.37
CA THR A 63 0.61 -8.53 -7.31
C THR A 63 -0.65 -9.35 -7.05
N THR A 64 -1.30 -9.20 -5.88
CA THR A 64 -2.42 -10.08 -5.47
C THR A 64 -3.71 -9.35 -5.09
N ASP A 65 -3.69 -8.03 -4.85
CA ASP A 65 -4.91 -7.32 -4.47
C ASP A 65 -5.85 -7.16 -5.68
N GLU A 66 -7.11 -7.60 -5.54
CA GLU A 66 -8.10 -7.51 -6.61
C GLU A 66 -8.43 -6.06 -7.02
N ARG A 67 -8.16 -5.08 -6.15
CA ARG A 67 -8.54 -3.67 -6.36
C ARG A 67 -7.38 -2.92 -7.05
N PRO A 68 -7.54 -2.44 -8.29
CA PRO A 68 -6.47 -1.77 -9.04
C PRO A 68 -5.86 -0.59 -8.28
N MET A 69 -6.68 0.26 -7.68
CA MET A 69 -6.21 1.40 -6.86
C MET A 69 -5.24 0.99 -5.73
N ILE A 70 -5.44 -0.19 -5.12
CA ILE A 70 -4.56 -0.68 -4.05
C ILE A 70 -3.25 -1.18 -4.64
N ARG A 71 -3.30 -1.96 -5.74
CA ARG A 71 -2.09 -2.39 -6.47
C ARG A 71 -1.27 -1.20 -6.95
N ALA A 72 -1.91 -0.22 -7.58
CA ALA A 72 -1.31 1.03 -8.04
C ALA A 72 -0.58 1.77 -6.92
N THR A 73 -1.23 1.94 -5.77
CA THR A 73 -0.60 2.60 -4.61
C THR A 73 0.59 1.80 -4.08
N ALA A 74 0.52 0.46 -4.11
CA ALA A 74 1.60 -0.41 -3.67
C ALA A 74 2.82 -0.35 -4.61
N TYR A 75 2.63 -0.41 -5.93
CA TYR A 75 3.72 -0.23 -6.89
C TYR A 75 4.39 1.14 -6.75
N TRP A 76 3.58 2.21 -6.63
CA TRP A 76 4.10 3.55 -6.39
C TRP A 76 4.96 3.58 -5.12
N ALA A 77 4.45 3.05 -4.01
CA ALA A 77 5.16 3.01 -2.73
C ALA A 77 6.47 2.21 -2.80
N ILE A 78 6.49 1.08 -3.52
CA ILE A 78 7.72 0.30 -3.74
C ILE A 78 8.77 1.15 -4.46
N GLY A 79 8.38 1.87 -5.52
CA GLY A 79 9.26 2.80 -6.21
C GLY A 79 9.79 3.92 -5.30
N GLN A 80 8.93 4.49 -4.45
CA GLN A 80 9.34 5.53 -3.49
C GLN A 80 10.33 5.05 -2.42
N ILE A 81 10.27 3.78 -2.04
CA ILE A 81 11.10 3.21 -0.97
C ILE A 81 12.43 2.69 -1.53
N LEU A 82 12.39 1.96 -2.64
CA LEU A 82 13.55 1.27 -3.20
C LEU A 82 14.25 2.06 -4.33
N GLY A 83 13.61 3.08 -4.90
CA GLY A 83 14.16 3.82 -6.03
C GLY A 83 14.49 2.90 -7.21
N GLU A 84 15.73 2.96 -7.69
CA GLU A 84 16.19 2.13 -8.82
C GLU A 84 16.10 0.63 -8.56
N GLU A 85 16.21 0.17 -7.30
CA GLU A 85 16.07 -1.26 -6.97
C GLU A 85 14.64 -1.78 -7.21
N ALA A 86 13.65 -0.90 -7.33
CA ALA A 86 12.28 -1.28 -7.70
C ALA A 86 12.11 -1.58 -9.19
N ARG A 87 13.02 -1.08 -10.05
CA ARG A 87 12.82 -1.02 -11.51
C ARG A 87 12.60 -2.39 -12.13
N ASP A 88 13.41 -3.38 -11.75
CA ASP A 88 13.27 -4.75 -12.27
C ASP A 88 11.93 -5.37 -11.90
N PHE A 89 11.51 -5.20 -10.64
CA PHE A 89 10.23 -5.71 -10.17
C PHE A 89 9.05 -5.02 -10.86
N ILE A 90 9.11 -3.71 -11.02
CA ILE A 90 8.05 -2.94 -11.68
C ILE A 90 7.95 -3.31 -13.16
N ASN A 91 9.07 -3.34 -13.88
CA ASN A 91 9.09 -3.71 -15.30
C ASN A 91 8.59 -5.14 -15.54
N ALA A 92 8.94 -6.08 -14.68
CA ALA A 92 8.50 -7.47 -14.81
C ALA A 92 6.97 -7.67 -14.70
N ASN A 93 6.26 -6.72 -14.08
CA ASN A 93 4.81 -6.79 -13.89
C ASN A 93 4.03 -5.75 -14.71
N TYR A 94 4.72 -4.83 -15.38
CA TYR A 94 4.11 -3.67 -16.04
C TYR A 94 3.05 -4.05 -17.08
N ASP A 95 3.38 -4.96 -18.00
CA ASP A 95 2.50 -5.37 -19.10
C ASP A 95 1.27 -6.18 -18.64
N GLN A 96 1.28 -6.68 -17.40
CA GLN A 96 0.19 -7.48 -16.83
C GLN A 96 -0.86 -6.62 -16.11
N GLU A 97 -0.58 -5.32 -15.93
CA GLU A 97 -1.39 -4.41 -15.14
C GLU A 97 -2.25 -3.47 -15.99
N ASP A 98 -3.30 -2.95 -15.38
CA ASP A 98 -4.21 -2.00 -16.02
C ASP A 98 -3.50 -0.65 -16.25
N ALA A 99 -3.94 0.11 -17.27
CA ALA A 99 -3.36 1.41 -17.62
C ALA A 99 -3.29 2.40 -16.43
N GLU A 100 -4.27 2.36 -15.52
CA GLU A 100 -4.24 3.20 -14.31
C GLU A 100 -3.16 2.79 -13.32
N VAL A 101 -2.86 1.50 -13.21
CA VAL A 101 -1.80 0.95 -12.35
C VAL A 101 -0.43 1.24 -12.95
N GLN A 102 -0.30 1.04 -14.26
CA GLN A 102 0.90 1.36 -15.04
C GLN A 102 1.34 2.83 -14.87
N ASN A 103 0.38 3.76 -14.88
CA ASN A 103 0.67 5.17 -14.63
C ASN A 103 1.30 5.42 -13.25
N GLU A 104 0.82 4.73 -12.20
CA GLU A 104 1.39 4.85 -10.86
C GLU A 104 2.73 4.11 -10.72
N MET A 105 2.93 3.02 -11.46
CA MET A 105 4.22 2.33 -11.59
C MET A 105 5.31 3.27 -12.13
N ILE A 106 5.02 4.00 -13.22
CA ILE A 106 5.94 4.97 -13.82
C ILE A 106 6.25 6.09 -12.82
N LYS A 107 5.22 6.70 -12.22
CA LYS A 107 5.39 7.75 -11.21
C LYS A 107 6.26 7.27 -10.04
N GLY A 108 6.09 6.02 -9.62
CA GLY A 108 6.86 5.39 -8.56
C GLY A 108 8.37 5.39 -8.87
N LEU A 109 8.74 5.17 -10.14
CA LEU A 109 10.14 5.17 -10.61
C LEU A 109 10.69 6.57 -10.89
N ASP A 110 9.85 7.49 -11.36
CA ASP A 110 10.29 8.83 -11.76
C ASP A 110 10.57 9.77 -10.58
N THR A 111 9.97 9.52 -9.42
CA THR A 111 10.10 10.43 -8.29
C THR A 111 11.45 10.20 -7.59
N ARG A 112 12.46 10.99 -7.98
CA ARG A 112 13.69 11.15 -7.19
C ARG A 112 13.30 11.76 -5.84
N ARG A 113 13.51 11.02 -4.74
CA ARG A 113 13.67 11.63 -3.43
C ARG A 113 15.02 12.34 -3.44
N GLU A 114 15.00 13.67 -3.61
CA GLU A 114 16.12 14.55 -3.25
C GLU A 114 16.27 14.63 -1.72
#